data_AF-A0A2D9RDN9-F1
#
_entry.id   AF-A0A2D9RDN9-F1
#
_cell.length_a   1.000
_cell.length_b   1.000
_cell.length_c   1.000
_cell.angle_alpha   90.00
_cell.angle_beta   90.00
_cell.angle_gamma   90.00
#
_symmetry.space_group_name_H-M   'P 1'
#
loop_
_entity.id
_entity.type
_entity.pdbx_description
1 polymer ?
#
loop_
_entity_poly.entity_id
_entity_poly.type
_entity_poly.pdbx_seq_one_letter_code
_entity_poly.pdbx_strand_id
1 'polypeptide(L)'
;MGRGLWTGGNSMARAVESTSKLTKSSLEKGMAEGVSPPHLQLVDGPIAPNARIGERMRASRLSKGLEIAEVAKKLRLRREYIEAMEAMQVARLPKGFVNPYIRDYARAIGLDPAETVEAFNEQCGVLAQAPTEKVKLPSTSSAAPVIIKTILFLAALALAGFVGWTGYQFISTPTSEPVADTGPTIAFDSNYTSASRAPVTSDPALGSDAQRLNLDIRATRRAWIDIRGADGTQFVDRQLAKGEVYDLRVGAGWTLSTQDAGAFVWVVDGQEVAPLGADNVPMYTVGVDAQAAEIRRLLDEQAAAAAEAAE
;
A
#
# COMPACT_ATOMS: atom_id res chain seq x y z
N MET A 1 64.54 -66.90 -3.72
CA MET A 1 63.21 -66.26 -3.63
C MET A 1 63.25 -64.91 -4.33
N GLY A 2 62.21 -64.56 -5.10
CA GLY A 2 61.85 -63.18 -5.47
C GLY A 2 62.51 -62.57 -6.73
N ARG A 3 61.89 -62.75 -7.91
CA ARG A 3 62.07 -61.83 -9.05
C ARG A 3 60.80 -60.99 -9.19
N GLY A 4 60.92 -59.68 -8.96
CA GLY A 4 59.89 -58.69 -9.22
C GLY A 4 59.87 -58.25 -10.69
N LEU A 5 58.67 -58.13 -11.26
CA LEU A 5 58.39 -57.50 -12.55
C LEU A 5 58.39 -55.97 -12.38
N TRP A 6 59.25 -55.26 -13.12
CA TRP A 6 58.94 -54.47 -14.33
C TRP A 6 57.97 -53.29 -14.13
N THR A 7 58.51 -52.08 -13.94
CA THR A 7 58.63 -50.95 -14.91
C THR A 7 57.29 -50.25 -15.20
N GLY A 8 57.07 -49.02 -14.74
CA GLY A 8 57.44 -47.77 -15.43
C GLY A 8 56.15 -47.10 -15.94
N GLY A 9 55.93 -45.79 -15.99
CA GLY A 9 56.67 -44.59 -15.64
C GLY A 9 55.66 -43.43 -15.60
N ASN A 10 56.06 -42.32 -15.00
CA ASN A 10 55.24 -41.18 -14.60
C ASN A 10 55.11 -40.12 -15.73
N SER A 11 54.09 -39.25 -15.62
CA SER A 11 54.05 -37.84 -16.08
C SER A 11 53.83 -37.47 -17.57
N MET A 12 52.79 -36.67 -17.85
CA MET A 12 52.90 -35.21 -18.11
C MET A 12 51.61 -34.60 -18.72
N ALA A 13 51.31 -33.37 -18.31
CA ALA A 13 50.34 -32.46 -18.92
C ALA A 13 50.84 -31.89 -20.26
N ARG A 14 49.93 -31.43 -21.15
CA ARG A 14 49.81 -30.04 -21.67
C ARG A 14 48.87 -29.94 -22.89
N ALA A 15 48.23 -28.78 -23.01
CA ALA A 15 47.20 -28.34 -23.94
C ALA A 15 47.52 -28.45 -25.45
N VAL A 16 46.47 -28.52 -26.28
CA VAL A 16 46.47 -28.07 -27.67
C VAL A 16 45.15 -27.33 -27.96
N GLU A 17 45.25 -26.03 -28.23
CA GLU A 17 44.22 -25.22 -28.90
C GLU A 17 44.09 -25.67 -30.37
N SER A 18 42.86 -25.76 -30.89
CA SER A 18 42.64 -25.80 -32.32
C SER A 18 41.56 -24.81 -32.71
N THR A 19 42.02 -23.71 -33.30
CA THR A 19 41.24 -22.65 -33.93
C THR A 19 40.64 -23.09 -35.26
N SER A 20 39.33 -22.88 -35.40
CA SER A 20 38.61 -22.39 -36.60
C SER A 20 39.16 -22.69 -38.01
N LYS A 21 38.47 -23.58 -38.72
CA LYS A 21 38.13 -23.37 -40.15
C LYS A 21 36.68 -23.77 -40.40
N LEU A 22 35.78 -22.78 -40.31
CA LEU A 22 34.43 -22.87 -40.85
C LEU A 22 34.52 -22.97 -42.39
N THR A 23 34.15 -24.11 -42.94
CA THR A 23 33.88 -24.26 -44.37
C THR A 23 32.53 -23.66 -44.70
N LYS A 24 32.56 -22.61 -45.54
CA LYS A 24 31.41 -21.84 -46.06
C LYS A 24 30.34 -22.68 -46.79
N SER A 25 30.57 -23.98 -47.01
CA SER A 25 29.67 -24.87 -47.75
C SER A 25 28.57 -25.51 -46.89
N SER A 26 28.64 -25.44 -45.55
CA SER A 26 27.57 -25.95 -44.68
C SER A 26 26.52 -24.89 -44.32
N LEU A 27 26.75 -23.63 -44.69
CA LEU A 27 25.91 -22.48 -44.34
C LEU A 27 24.75 -22.22 -45.32
N GLU A 28 24.77 -22.79 -46.53
CA GLU A 28 23.70 -22.55 -47.52
C GLU A 28 22.68 -23.69 -47.61
N LYS A 29 22.94 -24.85 -47.00
CA LYS A 29 22.03 -26.03 -47.03
C LYS A 29 21.32 -26.30 -45.70
N GLY A 30 21.17 -25.26 -44.87
CA GLY A 30 20.40 -25.30 -43.62
C GLY A 30 19.42 -24.13 -43.46
N MET A 31 19.30 -23.26 -44.47
CA MET A 31 18.46 -22.05 -44.41
C MET A 31 16.99 -22.30 -44.83
N ALA A 32 16.57 -23.55 -44.94
CA ALA A 32 15.24 -23.92 -45.43
C ALA A 32 14.59 -25.05 -44.61
N GLU A 33 14.81 -25.10 -43.30
CA GLU A 33 13.98 -25.87 -42.37
C GLU A 33 14.19 -25.35 -40.95
N GLY A 34 13.10 -25.06 -40.23
CA GLY A 34 13.11 -24.42 -38.92
C GLY A 34 13.67 -25.31 -37.82
N VAL A 35 15.00 -25.38 -37.71
CA VAL A 35 15.69 -26.13 -36.66
C VAL A 35 15.85 -25.27 -35.41
N SER A 36 15.03 -25.60 -34.41
CA SER A 36 15.14 -25.19 -33.00
C SER A 36 16.52 -25.57 -32.41
N PRO A 37 17.12 -24.75 -31.52
CA PRO A 37 18.53 -24.84 -31.11
C PRO A 37 18.93 -26.12 -30.34
N PRO A 38 20.23 -26.44 -30.25
CA PRO A 38 20.73 -27.74 -29.84
C PRO A 38 20.69 -27.97 -28.32
N HIS A 39 20.29 -29.20 -27.98
CA HIS A 39 20.68 -30.01 -26.82
C HIS A 39 20.02 -29.71 -25.46
N LEU A 40 18.78 -30.19 -25.30
CA LEU A 40 18.33 -30.74 -24.00
C LEU A 40 19.28 -31.88 -23.61
N GLN A 41 20.31 -31.57 -22.80
CA GLN A 41 20.92 -32.60 -21.96
C GLN A 41 19.90 -32.96 -20.89
N LEU A 42 19.11 -33.97 -21.21
CA LEU A 42 18.24 -34.67 -20.29
C LEU A 42 19.14 -35.36 -19.26
N VAL A 43 19.50 -34.64 -18.19
CA VAL A 43 20.11 -35.23 -17.00
C VAL A 43 18.98 -35.91 -16.22
N ASP A 44 18.42 -36.96 -16.81
CA ASP A 44 17.47 -37.87 -16.16
C ASP A 44 18.25 -38.83 -15.25
N GLY A 45 18.95 -38.27 -14.27
CA GLY A 45 19.35 -39.03 -13.10
C GLY A 45 18.19 -39.02 -12.11
N PRO A 46 17.85 -40.13 -11.44
CA PRO A 46 16.97 -40.07 -10.27
C PRO A 46 17.55 -39.03 -9.32
N ILE A 47 16.73 -38.05 -8.91
CA ILE A 47 17.10 -37.08 -7.89
C ILE A 47 17.54 -37.90 -6.68
N ALA A 48 18.82 -37.83 -6.32
CA ALA A 48 19.31 -38.56 -5.16
C ALA A 48 18.47 -38.13 -3.94
N PRO A 49 18.11 -39.04 -3.02
CA PRO A 49 17.26 -38.71 -1.87
C PRO A 49 17.87 -37.61 -0.98
N ASN A 50 19.17 -37.35 -1.12
CA ASN A 50 19.94 -36.30 -0.45
C ASN A 50 20.35 -35.14 -1.39
N ALA A 51 19.71 -35.01 -2.56
CA ALA A 51 20.00 -33.93 -3.51
C ALA A 51 19.73 -32.57 -2.87
N ARG A 52 20.61 -31.60 -3.18
CA ARG A 52 20.46 -30.23 -2.68
C ARG A 52 19.22 -29.58 -3.29
N ILE A 53 18.65 -28.59 -2.62
CA ILE A 53 17.39 -27.97 -3.08
C ILE A 53 17.55 -27.32 -4.47
N GLY A 54 18.74 -26.79 -4.79
CA GLY A 54 19.07 -26.25 -6.11
C GLY A 54 18.96 -27.27 -7.23
N GLU A 55 19.42 -28.50 -6.98
CA GLU A 55 19.32 -29.62 -7.93
C GLU A 55 17.88 -30.09 -8.08
N ARG A 56 17.11 -30.14 -6.97
CA ARG A 56 15.67 -30.42 -7.00
C ARG A 56 14.90 -29.39 -7.83
N MET A 57 15.21 -28.09 -7.67
CA MET A 57 14.61 -27.03 -8.46
C MET A 57 14.94 -27.19 -9.96
N ARG A 58 16.19 -27.48 -10.29
CA ARG A 58 16.62 -27.74 -11.68
C ARG A 58 15.91 -28.95 -12.26
N ALA A 59 15.83 -30.06 -11.53
CA ALA A 59 15.16 -31.28 -11.99
C ALA A 59 13.67 -31.04 -12.24
N SER A 60 12.97 -30.34 -11.33
CA SER A 60 11.56 -29.95 -11.52
C SER A 60 11.33 -29.01 -12.70
N ARG A 61 12.30 -28.13 -13.00
CA ARG A 61 12.24 -27.28 -14.20
C ARG A 61 12.39 -28.12 -15.47
N LEU A 62 13.38 -29.00 -15.50
CA LEU A 62 13.68 -29.85 -16.67
C LEU A 62 12.57 -30.87 -16.93
N SER A 63 11.97 -31.47 -15.90
CA SER A 63 10.84 -32.40 -16.06
C SER A 63 9.60 -31.74 -16.66
N LYS A 64 9.50 -30.42 -16.57
CA LYS A 64 8.46 -29.60 -17.21
C LYS A 64 8.84 -29.08 -18.59
N GLY A 65 10.05 -29.39 -19.08
CA GLY A 65 10.56 -28.91 -20.36
C GLY A 65 10.76 -27.39 -20.40
N LEU A 66 10.96 -26.74 -19.25
CA LEU A 66 11.10 -25.29 -19.16
C LEU A 66 12.56 -24.86 -19.29
N GLU A 67 12.83 -23.94 -20.21
CA GLU A 67 14.14 -23.33 -20.33
C GLU A 67 14.35 -22.21 -19.31
N ILE A 68 15.60 -21.98 -18.89
CA ILE A 68 15.94 -20.91 -17.92
C ILE A 68 15.42 -19.55 -18.43
N ALA A 69 15.54 -19.28 -19.73
CA ALA A 69 15.09 -18.04 -20.35
C ALA A 69 13.57 -17.84 -20.25
N GLU A 70 12.79 -18.91 -20.38
CA GLU A 70 11.33 -18.86 -20.31
C GLU A 70 10.85 -18.57 -18.89
N VAL A 71 11.43 -19.26 -17.90
CA VAL A 71 11.13 -19.02 -16.49
C VAL A 71 11.53 -17.60 -16.09
N ALA A 72 12.74 -17.17 -16.46
CA ALA A 72 13.23 -15.81 -16.19
C ALA A 72 12.27 -14.74 -16.74
N LYS A 73 11.80 -14.92 -17.99
CA LYS A 73 10.82 -14.03 -18.62
C LYS A 73 9.47 -14.05 -17.89
N LYS A 74 8.97 -15.24 -17.54
CA LYS A 74 7.69 -15.41 -16.83
C LYS A 74 7.69 -14.74 -15.45
N LEU A 75 8.79 -14.86 -14.72
CA LEU A 75 8.95 -14.29 -13.39
C LEU A 75 9.48 -12.86 -13.38
N ARG A 76 9.83 -12.30 -14.56
CA ARG A 76 10.51 -11.01 -14.70
C ARG A 76 11.79 -10.92 -13.85
N LEU A 77 12.52 -12.04 -13.77
CA LEU A 77 13.81 -12.15 -13.09
C LEU A 77 14.95 -12.21 -14.11
N ARG A 78 16.14 -11.78 -13.71
CA ARG A 78 17.35 -11.94 -14.51
C ARG A 78 17.69 -13.43 -14.61
N ARG A 79 18.14 -13.90 -15.77
CA ARG A 79 18.51 -15.33 -15.98
C ARG A 79 19.56 -15.77 -14.98
N GLU A 80 20.50 -14.87 -14.67
CA GLU A 80 21.60 -15.10 -13.75
C GLU A 80 21.09 -15.41 -12.32
N TYR A 81 19.89 -14.97 -11.95
CA TYR A 81 19.28 -15.28 -10.65
C TYR A 81 18.68 -16.69 -10.62
N ILE A 82 18.07 -17.14 -11.72
CA ILE A 82 17.58 -18.52 -11.82
C ILE A 82 18.76 -19.50 -11.75
N GLU A 83 19.82 -19.22 -12.49
CA GLU A 83 21.07 -19.99 -12.45
C GLU A 83 21.69 -19.99 -11.05
N ALA A 84 21.72 -18.85 -10.36
CA ALA A 84 22.26 -18.74 -9.01
C ALA A 84 21.41 -19.50 -7.97
N MET A 85 20.08 -19.54 -8.12
CA MET A 85 19.20 -20.35 -7.26
C MET A 85 19.44 -21.85 -7.48
N GLU A 86 19.57 -22.31 -8.72
CA GLU A 86 19.85 -23.73 -9.02
C GLU A 86 21.27 -24.15 -8.60
N ALA A 87 22.26 -23.26 -8.75
CA ALA A 87 23.64 -23.49 -8.32
C ALA A 87 23.87 -23.22 -6.82
N MET A 88 22.85 -22.75 -6.11
CA MET A 88 22.90 -22.35 -4.70
C MET A 88 24.02 -21.35 -4.39
N GLN A 89 24.20 -20.38 -5.28
CA GLN A 89 25.20 -19.31 -5.21
C GLN A 89 24.57 -18.02 -4.69
N VAL A 90 24.30 -17.96 -3.39
CA VAL A 90 23.65 -16.82 -2.73
C VAL A 90 24.32 -15.48 -3.02
N ALA A 91 25.64 -15.45 -3.08
CA ALA A 91 26.42 -14.22 -3.33
C ALA A 91 26.08 -13.52 -4.66
N ARG A 92 25.49 -14.24 -5.62
CA ARG A 92 25.07 -13.71 -6.93
C ARG A 92 23.61 -13.26 -6.97
N LEU A 93 22.85 -13.50 -5.90
CA LEU A 93 21.46 -13.08 -5.78
C LEU A 93 21.36 -11.64 -5.27
N PRO A 94 20.23 -10.95 -5.51
CA PRO A 94 20.01 -9.62 -4.95
C PRO A 94 20.09 -9.62 -3.43
N LYS A 95 20.81 -8.65 -2.86
CA LYS A 95 20.93 -8.49 -1.41
C LYS A 95 19.57 -8.13 -0.79
N GLY A 96 19.24 -8.74 0.34
CA GLY A 96 18.05 -8.41 1.15
C GLY A 96 16.71 -8.96 0.65
N PHE A 97 16.63 -9.60 -0.52
CA PHE A 97 15.34 -10.02 -1.10
C PHE A 97 15.35 -11.41 -1.75
N VAL A 98 16.11 -12.36 -1.20
CA VAL A 98 16.31 -13.70 -1.81
C VAL A 98 15.09 -14.63 -1.69
N ASN A 99 14.47 -14.70 -0.51
CA ASN A 99 13.37 -15.64 -0.24
C ASN A 99 12.13 -15.45 -1.13
N PRO A 100 11.69 -14.22 -1.45
CA PRO A 100 10.61 -14.02 -2.41
C PRO A 100 10.89 -14.64 -3.78
N TYR A 101 12.13 -14.50 -4.29
CA TYR A 101 12.50 -15.08 -5.58
C TYR A 101 12.47 -16.61 -5.58
N ILE A 102 12.95 -17.23 -4.50
CA ILE A 102 12.90 -18.69 -4.33
C ILE A 102 11.44 -19.16 -4.28
N ARG A 103 10.57 -18.44 -3.56
CA ARG A 103 9.14 -18.75 -3.44
C ARG A 103 8.42 -18.67 -4.78
N ASP A 104 8.67 -17.61 -5.55
CA ASP A 104 8.08 -17.42 -6.87
C ASP A 104 8.59 -18.47 -7.87
N TYR A 105 9.88 -18.82 -7.78
CA TYR A 105 10.46 -19.85 -8.62
C TYR A 105 9.88 -21.23 -8.32
N ALA A 106 9.79 -21.61 -7.04
CA ALA A 106 9.17 -22.86 -6.58
C ALA A 106 7.73 -23.00 -7.11
N ARG A 107 6.92 -21.94 -7.02
CA ARG A 107 5.56 -21.93 -7.56
C ARG A 107 5.53 -22.12 -9.08
N ALA A 108 6.46 -21.51 -9.82
CA ALA A 108 6.51 -21.64 -11.27
C ALA A 108 6.84 -23.07 -11.73
N ILE A 109 7.71 -23.76 -11.00
CA ILE A 109 8.12 -25.15 -11.28
C ILE A 109 7.30 -26.19 -10.52
N GLY A 110 6.32 -25.78 -9.71
CA GLY A 110 5.37 -26.65 -9.01
C GLY A 110 5.94 -27.41 -7.82
N LEU A 111 6.96 -26.86 -7.16
CA LEU A 111 7.42 -27.31 -5.85
C LEU A 111 6.66 -26.57 -4.73
N ASP A 112 6.65 -27.15 -3.52
CA ASP A 112 6.11 -26.46 -2.36
C ASP A 112 6.97 -25.23 -2.01
N PRO A 113 6.38 -24.02 -1.99
CA PRO A 113 7.17 -22.81 -1.79
C PRO A 113 7.70 -22.63 -0.36
N ALA A 114 7.06 -23.21 0.65
CA ALA A 114 7.51 -23.10 2.04
C ALA A 114 8.71 -24.03 2.27
N GLU A 115 8.57 -25.30 1.89
CA GLU A 115 9.62 -26.32 1.98
C GLU A 115 10.87 -25.91 1.19
N THR A 116 10.69 -25.35 -0.01
CA THR A 116 11.83 -24.94 -0.86
C THR A 116 12.62 -23.80 -0.23
N VAL A 117 11.93 -22.81 0.37
CA VAL A 117 12.59 -21.68 1.04
C VAL A 117 13.32 -22.14 2.30
N GLU A 118 12.69 -23.01 3.10
CA GLU A 118 13.28 -23.59 4.30
C GLU A 118 14.56 -24.38 3.96
N ALA A 119 14.46 -25.35 3.06
CA ALA A 119 15.60 -26.16 2.62
C ALA A 119 16.72 -25.30 2.02
N PHE A 120 16.41 -24.24 1.30
CA PHE A 120 17.42 -23.33 0.74
C PHE A 120 18.15 -22.54 1.84
N ASN A 121 17.44 -22.04 2.83
CA ASN A 121 18.01 -21.31 3.96
C ASN A 121 18.88 -22.20 4.84
N GLU A 122 18.45 -23.45 5.07
CA GLU A 122 19.25 -24.43 5.81
C GLU A 122 20.54 -24.77 5.06
N GLN A 123 20.47 -25.04 3.75
CA GLN A 123 21.59 -25.55 2.98
C GLN A 123 22.60 -24.48 2.52
N CYS A 124 22.20 -23.21 2.48
CA CYS A 124 23.09 -22.09 2.16
C CYS A 124 23.63 -21.38 3.42
N GLY A 125 23.24 -21.83 4.62
CA GLY A 125 23.38 -21.08 5.85
C GLY A 125 22.35 -19.97 5.93
N VAL A 126 21.87 -19.68 7.16
CA VAL A 126 20.85 -18.66 7.43
C VAL A 126 21.19 -17.43 6.60
N LEU A 127 20.44 -17.22 5.52
CA LEU A 127 20.54 -15.98 4.76
C LEU A 127 20.34 -14.91 5.82
N ALA A 128 21.38 -14.11 6.08
CA ALA A 128 21.28 -12.89 6.82
C ALA A 128 20.39 -11.97 5.99
N GLN A 129 19.09 -12.24 6.05
CA GLN A 129 18.06 -11.33 5.66
C GLN A 129 18.37 -10.13 6.53
N ALA A 130 18.88 -9.06 5.90
CA ALA A 130 18.68 -7.74 6.48
C ALA A 130 17.21 -7.70 6.90
N PRO A 131 16.89 -7.35 8.17
CA PRO A 131 15.52 -7.33 8.63
C PRO A 131 14.71 -6.66 7.55
N THR A 132 13.72 -7.38 7.00
CA THR A 132 12.76 -6.74 6.11
C THR A 132 12.17 -5.62 6.95
N GLU A 133 12.60 -4.38 6.70
CA GLU A 133 11.86 -3.22 7.17
C GLU A 133 10.46 -3.47 6.65
N LYS A 134 9.57 -3.84 7.57
CA LYS A 134 8.22 -4.24 7.23
C LYS A 134 7.57 -2.97 6.71
N VAL A 135 7.63 -2.77 5.39
CA VAL A 135 6.67 -1.92 4.70
C VAL A 135 5.32 -2.52 5.08
N LYS A 136 4.61 -1.84 5.98
CA LYS A 136 3.24 -2.19 6.37
C LYS A 136 2.38 -2.04 5.12
N LEU A 137 2.28 -3.09 4.32
CA LEU A 137 1.15 -3.20 3.41
C LEU A 137 -0.09 -3.46 4.27
N PRO A 138 -1.20 -2.71 4.07
CA PRO A 138 -2.42 -2.95 4.80
C PRO A 138 -2.85 -4.39 4.58
N SER A 139 -2.92 -5.14 5.68
CA SER A 139 -3.46 -6.50 5.73
C SER A 139 -4.88 -6.47 5.18
N THR A 140 -5.11 -7.07 4.00
CA THR A 140 -6.47 -7.31 3.52
C THR A 140 -7.01 -8.47 4.36
N SER A 141 -7.50 -8.17 5.57
CA SER A 141 -8.32 -9.12 6.29
C SER A 141 -9.54 -9.41 5.42
N SER A 142 -9.76 -10.69 5.12
CA SER A 142 -10.88 -11.13 4.28
C SER A 142 -12.17 -10.60 4.89
N ALA A 143 -12.82 -9.64 4.22
CA ALA A 143 -13.98 -8.89 4.71
C ALA A 143 -15.24 -9.75 4.93
N ALA A 144 -15.18 -11.07 4.73
CA ALA A 144 -16.30 -12.00 4.85
C ALA A 144 -17.09 -11.86 6.18
N PRO A 145 -16.48 -11.79 7.38
CA PRO A 145 -17.25 -11.66 8.62
C PRO A 145 -17.75 -10.23 8.86
N VAL A 146 -17.15 -9.20 8.24
CA VAL A 146 -17.62 -7.81 8.34
C VAL A 146 -18.83 -7.60 7.44
N ILE A 147 -18.79 -8.12 6.21
CA ILE A 147 -19.89 -8.04 5.24
C ILE A 147 -21.15 -8.74 5.79
N ILE A 148 -21.01 -9.91 6.42
CA ILE A 148 -22.14 -10.62 7.04
C ILE A 148 -22.74 -9.80 8.20
N LYS A 149 -21.90 -9.20 9.06
CA LYS A 149 -22.37 -8.35 10.16
C LYS A 149 -23.06 -7.07 9.67
N THR A 150 -22.56 -6.45 8.61
CA THR A 150 -23.20 -5.25 8.02
C THR A 150 -24.54 -5.59 7.36
N ILE A 151 -24.65 -6.74 6.68
CA ILE A 151 -25.91 -7.16 6.07
C ILE A 151 -26.96 -7.45 7.15
N LEU A 152 -26.59 -8.13 8.24
CA LEU A 152 -27.50 -8.37 9.36
C LEU A 152 -27.93 -7.07 10.05
N PHE A 153 -27.02 -6.11 10.20
CA PHE A 153 -27.34 -4.80 10.77
C PHE A 153 -28.29 -4.00 9.88
N LEU A 154 -28.06 -3.97 8.56
CA LEU A 154 -28.94 -3.30 7.60
C LEU A 154 -30.32 -3.97 7.54
N ALA A 155 -30.38 -5.30 7.61
CA ALA A 155 -31.64 -6.04 7.67
C ALA A 155 -32.42 -5.72 8.96
N ALA A 156 -31.74 -5.60 10.10
CA ALA A 156 -32.35 -5.21 11.36
C ALA A 156 -32.87 -3.76 11.35
N LEU A 157 -32.13 -2.83 10.74
CA LEU A 157 -32.59 -1.44 10.57
C LEU A 157 -33.78 -1.34 9.62
N ALA A 158 -33.78 -2.09 8.52
CA ALA A 158 -34.91 -2.16 7.60
C ALA A 158 -36.17 -2.72 8.30
N LEU A 159 -36.01 -3.75 9.13
CA LEU A 159 -37.10 -4.33 9.92
C LEU A 159 -37.61 -3.34 10.97
N ALA A 160 -36.73 -2.63 11.68
CA ALA A 160 -37.12 -1.60 12.66
C ALA A 160 -37.83 -0.41 11.99
N GLY A 161 -37.35 0.03 10.83
CA GLY A 161 -38.00 1.06 10.02
C GLY A 161 -39.38 0.62 9.51
N PHE A 162 -39.51 -0.64 9.09
CA PHE A 162 -40.79 -1.22 8.68
C PHE A 162 -41.79 -1.31 9.85
N VAL A 163 -41.36 -1.78 11.02
CA VAL A 163 -42.18 -1.80 12.24
C VAL A 163 -42.60 -0.39 12.65
N GLY A 164 -41.67 0.57 12.65
CA GLY A 164 -41.96 1.98 12.92
C GLY A 164 -42.97 2.59 11.94
N TRP A 165 -42.85 2.29 10.64
CA TRP A 165 -43.80 2.71 9.61
C TRP A 165 -45.20 2.11 9.81
N THR A 166 -45.27 0.80 10.12
CA THR A 166 -46.57 0.15 10.42
C THR A 166 -47.21 0.68 11.70
N GLY A 167 -46.40 1.02 12.73
CA GLY A 167 -46.87 1.66 13.96
C GLY A 167 -47.35 3.10 13.73
N TYR A 168 -46.67 3.86 12.87
CA TYR A 168 -47.07 5.24 12.52
C TYR A 168 -48.45 5.29 11.83
N GLN A 169 -48.76 4.32 10.97
CA GLN A 169 -50.07 4.22 10.34
C GLN A 169 -51.20 3.88 11.33
N PHE A 170 -50.89 3.22 12.45
CA PHE A 170 -51.89 2.84 13.47
C PHE A 170 -52.13 3.93 14.53
N ILE A 171 -51.12 4.77 14.80
CA ILE A 171 -51.20 5.90 15.75
C ILE A 171 -51.86 7.14 15.13
N SER A 172 -51.91 7.24 13.81
CA SER A 172 -52.42 8.44 13.10
C SER A 172 -53.92 8.47 12.84
N THR A 173 -54.71 7.56 13.43
CA THR A 173 -56.17 7.72 13.56
C THR A 173 -56.51 8.32 14.93
N PRO A 174 -56.79 9.62 15.04
CA PRO A 174 -57.24 10.22 16.28
C PRO A 174 -58.70 9.83 16.57
N THR A 175 -58.91 8.87 17.47
CA THR A 175 -60.14 8.80 18.27
C THR A 175 -59.93 9.70 19.47
N SER A 176 -60.59 10.84 19.46
CA SER A 176 -60.58 11.81 20.55
C SER A 176 -61.45 11.34 21.71
N GLU A 177 -60.86 11.07 22.87
CA GLU A 177 -61.53 11.15 24.18
C GLU A 177 -60.68 12.00 25.16
N PRO A 178 -61.31 12.73 26.10
CA PRO A 178 -60.66 13.85 26.79
C PRO A 178 -59.98 13.47 28.12
N VAL A 179 -58.79 14.06 28.29
CA VAL A 179 -58.21 14.75 29.47
C VAL A 179 -58.21 14.05 30.85
N ALA A 180 -57.00 13.88 31.41
CA ALA A 180 -56.69 14.24 32.81
C ALA A 180 -55.20 14.56 32.97
N ASP A 181 -54.96 15.70 33.62
CA ASP A 181 -53.69 16.31 34.04
C ASP A 181 -52.98 15.48 35.13
N THR A 182 -51.65 15.40 35.07
CA THR A 182 -50.70 15.35 36.21
C THR A 182 -49.26 15.16 35.70
N GLY A 183 -48.40 16.19 35.86
CA GLY A 183 -46.95 16.07 35.64
C GLY A 183 -46.25 15.16 36.68
N PRO A 184 -45.00 14.74 36.41
CA PRO A 184 -43.91 15.27 37.24
C PRO A 184 -42.57 15.56 36.51
N THR A 185 -41.79 16.36 37.23
CA THR A 185 -40.46 16.97 37.01
C THR A 185 -39.29 16.00 36.71
N ILE A 186 -38.34 16.47 35.89
CA ILE A 186 -37.07 15.85 35.53
C ILE A 186 -36.01 16.01 36.63
N ALA A 187 -35.23 14.96 36.90
CA ALA A 187 -33.90 15.09 37.48
C ALA A 187 -32.94 14.05 36.84
N PHE A 188 -31.84 14.51 36.23
CA PHE A 188 -30.66 13.67 36.03
C PHE A 188 -29.39 14.46 36.36
N ASP A 189 -28.72 13.96 37.39
CA ASP A 189 -27.43 14.38 37.91
C ASP A 189 -26.32 13.86 36.97
N SER A 190 -25.38 14.73 36.59
CA SER A 190 -24.28 14.39 35.68
C SER A 190 -22.95 14.47 36.41
N ASN A 191 -22.54 13.35 37.02
CA ASN A 191 -21.19 13.19 37.53
C ASN A 191 -20.29 12.58 36.45
N TYR A 192 -19.49 13.40 35.78
CA TYR A 192 -18.24 12.96 35.16
C TYR A 192 -17.09 13.87 35.58
N THR A 193 -16.30 13.36 36.52
CA THR A 193 -14.93 13.82 36.78
C THR A 193 -14.05 13.33 35.63
N SER A 194 -13.37 14.25 34.95
CA SER A 194 -12.25 13.94 34.06
C SER A 194 -11.10 14.89 34.39
N ALA A 195 -10.41 14.59 35.49
CA ALA A 195 -9.11 15.15 35.79
C ALA A 195 -8.06 14.17 35.24
N SER A 196 -7.43 14.55 34.11
CA SER A 196 -6.06 14.20 33.68
C SER A 196 -5.98 14.15 32.16
N ARG A 197 -5.89 15.33 31.53
CA ARG A 197 -5.18 15.47 30.26
C ARG A 197 -4.41 16.78 30.34
N ALA A 198 -3.08 16.69 30.39
CA ALA A 198 -2.23 17.86 30.33
C ALA A 198 -2.47 18.57 28.98
N PRO A 199 -2.66 19.91 28.97
CA PRO A 199 -2.84 20.64 27.73
C PRO A 199 -1.52 20.65 26.96
N VAL A 200 -1.56 20.19 25.71
CA VAL A 200 -0.54 20.52 24.72
C VAL A 200 -0.71 22.02 24.46
N THR A 201 0.32 22.79 24.78
CA THR A 201 0.36 24.25 24.65
C THR A 201 0.01 24.65 23.22
N SER A 202 -1.17 25.24 23.04
CA SER A 202 -1.48 26.10 21.91
C SER A 202 -0.46 27.24 21.90
N ASP A 203 0.10 27.54 20.73
CA ASP A 203 0.96 28.71 20.55
C ASP A 203 0.20 29.97 21.04
N PRO A 204 0.68 30.69 22.08
CA PRO A 204 -0.02 31.83 22.64
C PRO A 204 0.03 33.08 21.75
N ALA A 205 0.59 33.01 20.54
CA ALA A 205 0.62 34.13 19.61
C ALA A 205 -0.67 34.32 18.78
N LEU A 206 -1.61 33.38 18.80
CA LEU A 206 -2.92 33.54 18.16
C LEU A 206 -3.89 34.19 19.16
N GLY A 207 -4.11 35.49 19.00
CA GLY A 207 -5.07 36.27 19.78
C GLY A 207 -6.46 35.63 19.78
N SER A 208 -7.19 35.82 20.89
CA SER A 208 -8.52 35.30 21.16
C SER A 208 -9.61 35.59 20.11
N ASP A 209 -9.30 36.45 19.14
CA ASP A 209 -10.21 36.84 18.06
C ASP A 209 -10.12 35.90 16.85
N ALA A 210 -8.98 35.26 16.59
CA ALA A 210 -8.85 34.29 15.48
C ALA A 210 -9.64 33.00 15.76
N GLN A 211 -9.79 32.60 17.03
CA GLN A 211 -10.60 31.45 17.42
C GLN A 211 -12.11 31.64 17.22
N ARG A 212 -12.58 32.85 16.87
CA ARG A 212 -13.99 33.11 16.54
C ARG A 212 -14.28 33.15 15.04
N LEU A 213 -13.27 32.94 14.19
CA LEU A 213 -13.49 32.93 12.75
C LEU A 213 -14.10 31.59 12.34
N ASN A 214 -15.34 31.60 11.88
CA ASN A 214 -15.96 30.43 11.26
C ASN A 214 -15.34 30.22 9.87
N LEU A 215 -14.21 29.52 9.85
CA LEU A 215 -13.48 29.20 8.64
C LEU A 215 -13.86 27.81 8.15
N ASP A 216 -14.35 27.75 6.92
CA ASP A 216 -14.67 26.51 6.22
C ASP A 216 -13.81 26.38 4.96
N ILE A 217 -13.71 25.14 4.46
CA ILE A 217 -13.16 24.86 3.13
C ILE A 217 -14.26 24.32 2.23
N ARG A 218 -14.44 24.93 1.05
CA ARG A 218 -15.42 24.50 0.05
C ARG A 218 -14.73 23.98 -1.20
N ALA A 219 -15.18 22.84 -1.70
CA ALA A 219 -14.71 22.29 -2.97
C ALA A 219 -15.44 22.92 -4.16
N THR A 220 -14.72 23.53 -5.10
CA THR A 220 -15.29 24.09 -6.34
C THR A 220 -15.53 23.01 -7.40
N ARG A 221 -14.85 21.86 -7.25
CA ARG A 221 -14.96 20.65 -8.06
C ARG A 221 -14.50 19.43 -7.27
N ARG A 222 -14.73 18.23 -7.81
CA ARG A 222 -14.33 16.99 -7.15
C ARG A 222 -12.81 16.93 -6.99
N ALA A 223 -12.33 16.92 -5.74
CA ALA A 223 -10.91 16.86 -5.43
C ALA A 223 -10.66 16.21 -4.07
N TRP A 224 -9.47 15.63 -3.91
CA TRP A 224 -9.04 14.98 -2.68
C TRP A 224 -8.48 15.99 -1.68
N ILE A 225 -8.82 15.81 -0.41
CA ILE A 225 -8.31 16.60 0.72
C ILE A 225 -7.98 15.67 1.90
N ASP A 226 -6.88 15.96 2.56
CA ASP A 226 -6.46 15.35 3.83
C ASP A 226 -6.35 16.43 4.90
N ILE A 227 -7.05 16.25 6.02
CA ILE A 227 -7.07 17.17 7.16
C ILE A 227 -6.63 16.41 8.40
N ARG A 228 -5.58 16.91 9.06
CA ARG A 228 -4.99 16.30 10.25
C ARG A 228 -4.95 17.28 11.40
N GLY A 229 -5.16 16.78 12.61
CA GLY A 229 -4.96 17.52 13.85
C GLY A 229 -3.50 17.78 14.18
N ALA A 230 -3.26 18.60 15.21
CA ALA A 230 -1.93 18.87 15.72
C ALA A 230 -1.20 17.62 16.26
N ASP A 231 -1.95 16.60 16.69
CA ASP A 231 -1.42 15.30 17.14
C ASP A 231 -1.22 14.29 15.98
N GLY A 232 -1.47 14.71 14.75
CA GLY A 232 -1.42 13.86 13.56
C GLY A 232 -2.66 13.00 13.33
N THR A 233 -3.68 13.10 14.18
CA THR A 233 -4.96 12.40 13.98
C THR A 233 -5.61 12.86 12.68
N GLN A 234 -5.93 11.91 11.80
CA GLN A 234 -6.56 12.18 10.52
C GLN A 234 -8.07 12.34 10.69
N PHE A 235 -8.59 13.54 10.44
CA PHE A 235 -10.02 13.85 10.54
C PHE A 235 -10.74 13.65 9.21
N VAL A 236 -10.07 13.97 8.09
CA VAL A 236 -10.60 13.82 6.74
C VAL A 236 -9.51 13.26 5.84
N ASP A 237 -9.85 12.28 5.02
CA ASP A 237 -9.04 11.80 3.91
C ASP A 237 -9.99 11.17 2.89
N ARG A 238 -10.49 12.01 1.99
CA ARG A 238 -11.44 11.60 0.96
C ARG A 238 -11.53 12.65 -0.14
N GLN A 239 -12.24 12.30 -1.20
CA GLN A 239 -12.66 13.28 -2.19
C GLN A 239 -13.91 14.02 -1.70
N LEU A 240 -13.88 15.35 -1.75
CA LEU A 240 -15.07 16.19 -1.61
C LEU A 240 -15.73 16.35 -2.98
N ALA A 241 -17.06 16.37 -3.01
CA ALA A 241 -17.84 16.69 -4.20
C ALA A 241 -17.86 18.21 -4.46
N LYS A 242 -18.21 18.61 -5.69
CA LYS A 242 -18.42 20.03 -6.00
C LYS A 242 -19.49 20.64 -5.10
N GLY A 243 -19.18 21.75 -4.46
CA GLY A 243 -20.04 22.48 -3.53
C GLY A 243 -20.03 21.93 -2.10
N GLU A 244 -19.37 20.81 -1.85
CA GLU A 244 -19.25 20.24 -0.51
C GLU A 244 -18.34 21.13 0.36
N VAL A 245 -18.80 21.38 1.60
CA VAL A 245 -18.14 22.24 2.57
C VAL A 245 -17.72 21.40 3.77
N TYR A 246 -16.55 21.71 4.33
CA TYR A 246 -16.07 21.10 5.56
C TYR A 246 -15.66 22.19 6.56
N ASP A 247 -16.14 22.09 7.79
CA ASP A 247 -15.84 23.03 8.86
C ASP A 247 -14.41 22.85 9.39
N LEU A 248 -13.67 23.94 9.54
CA LEU A 248 -12.31 23.91 10.06
C LEU A 248 -12.27 24.53 11.46
N ARG A 249 -11.65 23.80 12.39
CA ARG A 249 -11.47 24.30 13.75
C ARG A 249 -10.21 25.16 13.84
N VAL A 250 -10.42 26.47 13.80
CA VAL A 250 -9.34 27.45 14.03
C VAL A 250 -8.89 27.40 15.49
N GLY A 251 -7.58 27.42 15.70
CA GLY A 251 -6.90 27.31 17.00
C GLY A 251 -6.63 25.87 17.43
N ALA A 252 -6.99 24.87 16.63
CA ALA A 252 -6.77 23.45 16.94
C ALA A 252 -5.47 22.89 16.34
N GLY A 253 -4.65 23.72 15.68
CA GLY A 253 -3.41 23.30 15.01
C GLY A 253 -3.65 22.34 13.84
N TRP A 254 -4.79 22.47 13.16
CA TRP A 254 -5.13 21.61 12.03
C TRP A 254 -4.26 21.93 10.82
N THR A 255 -3.95 20.90 10.05
CA THR A 255 -3.21 21.01 8.79
C THR A 255 -4.00 20.39 7.65
N LEU A 256 -3.88 20.98 6.47
CA LEU A 256 -4.61 20.60 5.25
C LEU A 256 -3.61 20.25 4.14
N SER A 257 -3.85 19.16 3.43
CA SER A 257 -3.12 18.78 2.23
C SER A 257 -4.08 18.45 1.08
N THR A 258 -3.70 18.81 -0.14
CA THR A 258 -4.45 18.52 -1.37
C THR A 258 -3.48 18.37 -2.55
N GLN A 259 -3.90 17.61 -3.56
CA GLN A 259 -3.16 17.51 -4.83
C GLN A 259 -3.50 18.64 -5.82
N ASP A 260 -4.59 19.36 -5.56
CA ASP A 260 -5.10 20.41 -6.42
C ASP A 260 -5.71 21.53 -5.59
N ALA A 261 -4.90 22.57 -5.33
CA ALA A 261 -5.30 23.68 -4.48
C ALA A 261 -6.39 24.55 -5.12
N GLY A 262 -6.38 24.73 -6.44
CA GLY A 262 -7.42 25.49 -7.16
C GLY A 262 -8.81 24.82 -7.13
N ALA A 263 -8.90 23.56 -6.72
CA ALA A 263 -10.17 22.90 -6.49
C ALA A 263 -10.87 23.30 -5.18
N PHE A 264 -10.24 24.13 -4.35
CA PHE A 264 -10.76 24.53 -3.05
C PHE A 264 -10.71 26.05 -2.85
N VAL A 265 -11.67 26.55 -2.09
CA VAL A 265 -11.77 27.96 -1.70
C VAL A 265 -12.03 28.05 -0.20
N TRP A 266 -11.39 29.03 0.42
CA TRP A 266 -11.65 29.44 1.79
C TRP A 266 -13.00 30.15 1.86
N VAL A 267 -13.80 29.76 2.85
CA VAL A 267 -15.10 30.33 3.13
C VAL A 267 -15.10 30.84 4.55
N VAL A 268 -15.48 32.10 4.75
CA VAL A 268 -15.63 32.72 6.08
C VAL A 268 -17.07 33.17 6.22
N ASP A 269 -17.74 32.74 7.30
CA ASP A 269 -19.15 33.08 7.56
C ASP A 269 -20.09 32.79 6.36
N GLY A 270 -19.76 31.74 5.59
CA GLY A 270 -20.49 31.34 4.39
C GLY A 270 -20.14 32.08 3.09
N GLN A 271 -19.28 33.11 3.14
CA GLN A 271 -18.80 33.84 1.97
C GLN A 271 -17.44 33.34 1.49
N GLU A 272 -17.25 33.18 0.18
CA GLU A 272 -15.94 32.85 -0.40
C GLU A 272 -15.01 34.05 -0.32
N VAL A 273 -13.85 33.86 0.31
CA VAL A 273 -12.89 34.96 0.54
C VAL A 273 -11.63 34.83 -0.30
N ALA A 274 -11.12 33.61 -0.51
CA ALA A 274 -9.90 33.38 -1.27
C ALA A 274 -9.81 31.93 -1.79
N PRO A 275 -9.20 31.67 -2.95
CA PRO A 275 -8.82 30.31 -3.33
C PRO A 275 -7.74 29.76 -2.41
N LEU A 276 -7.74 28.44 -2.19
CA LEU A 276 -6.68 27.77 -1.42
C LEU A 276 -5.32 27.86 -2.15
N GLY A 277 -5.34 27.86 -3.48
CA GLY A 277 -4.15 28.06 -4.31
C GLY A 277 -4.49 27.99 -5.81
N ALA A 278 -3.47 27.82 -6.64
CA ALA A 278 -3.64 27.74 -8.09
C ALA A 278 -4.13 26.35 -8.55
N ASP A 279 -4.77 26.31 -9.73
CA ASP A 279 -5.26 25.07 -10.34
C ASP A 279 -4.13 24.08 -10.63
N ASN A 280 -4.38 22.81 -10.31
CA ASN A 280 -3.44 21.67 -10.47
C ASN A 280 -2.12 21.83 -9.71
N VAL A 281 -2.06 22.73 -8.73
CA VAL A 281 -0.90 22.88 -7.85
C VAL A 281 -1.15 22.13 -6.55
N PRO A 282 -0.34 21.12 -6.21
CA PRO A 282 -0.47 20.43 -4.93
C PRO A 282 0.01 21.34 -3.78
N MET A 283 -0.69 21.26 -2.66
CA MET A 283 -0.36 21.97 -1.41
C MET A 283 -0.33 20.96 -0.27
N TYR A 284 0.75 20.95 0.51
CA TYR A 284 0.94 19.99 1.58
C TYR A 284 1.13 20.70 2.91
N THR A 285 0.44 20.20 3.94
CA THR A 285 0.62 20.64 5.34
C THR A 285 0.38 22.14 5.53
N VAL A 286 -0.65 22.69 4.88
CA VAL A 286 -1.09 24.07 5.08
C VAL A 286 -1.71 24.19 6.47
N GLY A 287 -1.13 25.00 7.34
CA GLY A 287 -1.66 25.24 8.68
C GLY A 287 -2.93 26.09 8.64
N VAL A 288 -4.05 25.55 9.14
CA VAL A 288 -5.36 26.22 9.16
C VAL A 288 -5.27 27.52 9.97
N ASP A 289 -4.59 27.50 11.11
CA ASP A 289 -4.50 28.65 12.02
C ASP A 289 -3.73 29.82 11.40
N ALA A 290 -2.65 29.52 10.68
CA ALA A 290 -1.87 30.52 9.96
C ALA A 290 -2.68 31.14 8.81
N GLN A 291 -3.45 30.33 8.09
CA GLN A 291 -4.33 30.82 7.02
C GLN A 291 -5.48 31.66 7.57
N ALA A 292 -6.08 31.25 8.69
CA ALA A 292 -7.14 32.02 9.35
C ALA A 292 -6.66 33.41 9.75
N ALA A 293 -5.46 33.52 10.32
CA ALA A 293 -4.85 34.80 10.70
C ALA A 293 -4.61 35.71 9.48
N GLU A 294 -4.11 35.15 8.38
CA GLU A 294 -3.86 35.92 7.16
C GLU A 294 -5.16 36.39 6.49
N ILE A 295 -6.15 35.49 6.37
CA ILE A 295 -7.48 35.85 5.83
C ILE A 295 -8.11 36.96 6.66
N ARG A 296 -8.00 36.89 7.99
CA ARG A 296 -8.53 37.93 8.87
C ARG A 296 -7.89 39.28 8.60
N ARG A 297 -6.56 39.32 8.49
CA ARG A 297 -5.80 40.54 8.16
C ARG A 297 -6.28 41.15 6.85
N LEU A 298 -6.48 40.34 5.82
CA LEU A 298 -7.00 40.81 4.52
C LEU A 298 -8.42 41.37 4.62
N LEU A 299 -9.29 40.75 5.40
CA LEU A 299 -10.65 41.23 5.63
C LEU A 299 -10.67 42.57 6.38
N ASP A 300 -9.81 42.73 7.39
CA ASP A 300 -9.70 43.98 8.15
C ASP A 300 -9.13 45.12 7.26
N GLU A 301 -8.13 44.84 6.42
CA GLU A 301 -7.60 45.81 5.44
C GLU A 301 -8.67 46.25 4.42
N GLN A 302 -9.48 45.31 3.92
CA GLN A 302 -10.58 45.62 3.00
C GLN A 302 -11.68 46.45 3.68
N ALA A 303 -12.01 46.15 4.94
CA ALA A 303 -12.99 46.90 5.70
C ALA A 303 -12.53 48.34 5.96
N ALA A 304 -11.24 48.54 6.29
CA ALA A 304 -10.66 49.87 6.47
C ALA A 304 -10.68 50.68 5.15
N ALA A 305 -10.26 50.08 4.03
CA ALA A 305 -10.29 50.73 2.73
C ALA A 305 -11.73 51.09 2.28
N ALA A 306 -12.71 50.23 2.58
CA ALA A 306 -14.12 50.51 2.28
C ALA A 306 -14.69 51.65 3.13
N ALA A 307 -14.24 51.79 4.38
CA ALA A 307 -14.63 52.90 5.25
C ALA A 307 -14.04 54.24 4.76
N GLU A 308 -12.76 54.26 4.36
CA GLU A 308 -12.11 55.46 3.79
C GLU A 308 -12.74 55.89 2.46
N ALA A 309 -13.22 54.95 1.64
CA ALA A 309 -13.90 55.27 0.38
C ALA A 309 -15.33 55.78 0.55
N ALA A 310 -15.91 55.64 1.75
CA ALA A 310 -17.26 56.10 2.07
C ALA A 310 -17.30 57.49 2.74
N GLU A 311 -16.13 58.05 3.08
CA GLU A 311 -15.94 59.41 3.63
C GLU A 311 -15.55 60.41 2.53
#